data_AF-A0A1Q5SRU5-F1
#
_entry.id   AF-A0A1Q5SRU5-F1
#
_cell.length_a   1.000
_cell.length_b   1.000
_cell.length_c   1.000
_cell.angle_alpha   90.00
_cell.angle_beta   90.00
_cell.angle_gamma   90.00
#
_symmetry.space_group_name_H-M   'P 1'
#
loop_
_entity.id
_entity.type
_entity.pdbx_description
1 polymer ?
#
loop_
_entity_poly.entity_id
_entity_poly.type
_entity_poly.pdbx_seq_one_letter_code
_entity_poly.pdbx_strand_id
1 'polypeptide(L)'
;MGIVSCVLSHLPSLSGLVDCLRPSPASSRPGAELADDGFKRCAARRGALSALLCFMAVPSLILSYFQGAAAATSSNTRTCSSITYAAPSGPRNNITYILDKAYLCGQFANGDWFLVPDQADGAVVINAILPDYSGQTNGWDANPDIRDHYYQSWDQRLGHFREPPTLPYSAVAGTSIIKVVSMANCAATTCEQFAAVLTVLGAMPASPQTTFRPPAHGAIKPLFSTDLLRLAALPSYPSTCCPSRINSAIALARSKGFRNNYSPDTVWGYYMVPADNVAHHRAWGGDMWLWDLEVLGYLMLDDPPAAKLPVLVAYVQQGIDIWGGL
;
A
#
# COMPACT_ATOMS: atom_id res chain seq x y z
N MET A 1 -34.66 -21.76 37.23
CA MET A 1 -35.87 -20.91 37.33
C MET A 1 -35.51 -19.66 38.11
N GLY A 2 -35.42 -18.53 37.43
CA GLY A 2 -35.17 -17.23 38.03
C GLY A 2 -35.62 -16.18 37.03
N ILE A 3 -36.75 -15.53 37.31
CA ILE A 3 -37.40 -14.55 36.44
C ILE A 3 -36.72 -13.20 36.69
N VAL A 4 -36.01 -12.68 35.68
CA VAL A 4 -35.51 -11.30 35.68
C VAL A 4 -36.53 -10.45 34.93
N SER A 5 -37.20 -9.56 35.67
CA SER A 5 -38.15 -8.58 35.16
C SER A 5 -37.39 -7.28 34.87
N CYS A 6 -37.34 -6.86 33.61
CA CYS A 6 -36.84 -5.53 33.21
C CYS A 6 -38.01 -4.58 33.01
N VAL A 7 -38.04 -3.52 33.81
CA VAL A 7 -38.97 -2.40 33.69
C VAL A 7 -38.46 -1.44 32.61
N LEU A 8 -39.18 -1.33 31.50
CA LEU A 8 -39.00 -0.25 30.52
C LEU A 8 -39.63 1.04 31.07
N SER A 9 -38.84 2.10 31.16
CA SER A 9 -39.34 3.46 31.41
C SER A 9 -38.95 4.41 30.26
N HIS A 10 -39.79 5.42 30.09
CA HIS A 10 -40.02 6.24 28.91
C HIS A 10 -38.81 6.95 28.28
N LEU A 11 -38.75 6.94 26.95
CA LEU A 11 -37.98 7.87 26.12
C LEU A 11 -38.88 9.03 25.67
N PRO A 12 -38.45 10.30 25.77
CA PRO A 12 -39.15 11.42 25.17
C PRO A 12 -38.94 11.47 23.65
N SER A 13 -40.02 11.84 22.97
CA SER A 13 -40.12 12.15 21.55
C SER A 13 -39.17 13.31 21.15
N LEU A 14 -38.31 13.05 20.15
CA LEU A 14 -37.53 14.07 19.43
C LEU A 14 -38.16 14.28 18.05
N SER A 15 -39.23 15.07 18.00
CA SER A 15 -39.77 15.67 16.78
C SER A 15 -39.24 17.09 16.67
N GLY A 16 -38.26 17.32 15.79
CA GLY A 16 -37.78 18.68 15.51
C GLY A 16 -36.38 18.73 14.92
N LEU A 17 -36.24 18.37 13.65
CA LEU A 17 -35.13 18.78 12.77
C LEU A 17 -35.48 18.37 11.32
N VAL A 18 -36.50 19.03 10.80
CA VAL A 18 -36.75 19.17 9.36
C VAL A 18 -36.43 20.64 9.04
N ASP A 19 -35.89 20.88 7.84
CA ASP A 19 -35.51 22.19 7.28
C ASP A 19 -34.06 22.62 7.51
N CYS A 20 -33.13 21.96 6.82
CA CYS A 20 -31.87 22.60 6.36
C CYS A 20 -31.20 21.85 5.19
N LEU A 21 -31.93 21.16 4.31
CA LEU A 21 -31.34 20.58 3.09
C LEU A 21 -32.36 20.55 1.94
N ARG A 22 -32.43 21.64 1.17
CA ARG A 22 -32.94 21.59 -0.21
C ARG A 22 -31.80 22.01 -1.15
N PRO A 23 -31.31 21.14 -2.03
CA PRO A 23 -30.40 21.56 -3.09
C PRO A 23 -31.19 22.27 -4.21
N SER A 24 -30.75 23.46 -4.59
CA SER A 24 -31.22 24.14 -5.80
C SER A 24 -30.66 23.46 -7.06
N PRO A 25 -31.43 23.31 -8.14
CA PRO A 25 -30.92 22.79 -9.40
C PRO A 25 -30.15 23.89 -10.14
N ALA A 26 -28.82 23.78 -10.18
CA ALA A 26 -27.96 24.68 -10.95
C ALA A 26 -27.66 24.07 -12.34
N SER A 27 -28.07 24.80 -13.37
CA SER A 27 -27.77 24.57 -14.78
C SER A 27 -26.29 24.84 -15.09
N SER A 28 -25.64 23.94 -15.82
CA SER A 28 -24.26 24.06 -16.26
C SER A 28 -24.10 25.02 -17.45
N ARG A 29 -23.27 26.05 -17.27
CA ARG A 29 -22.52 26.74 -18.33
C ARG A 29 -21.06 26.90 -17.88
N PRO A 30 -20.06 26.58 -18.71
CA PRO A 30 -18.65 26.73 -18.35
C PRO A 30 -18.15 28.15 -18.67
N GLY A 31 -17.44 28.79 -17.73
CA GLY A 31 -16.62 29.97 -18.01
C GLY A 31 -16.75 31.17 -17.06
N ALA A 32 -16.76 30.97 -15.73
CA ALA A 32 -16.62 32.08 -14.80
C ALA A 32 -15.69 31.71 -13.63
N GLU A 33 -14.64 32.52 -13.46
CA GLU A 33 -13.78 32.62 -12.28
C GLU A 33 -14.60 32.66 -10.99
N LEU A 34 -14.26 31.80 -10.03
CA LEU A 34 -14.82 31.83 -8.68
C LEU A 34 -13.92 32.67 -7.78
N ALA A 35 -14.42 33.85 -7.44
CA ALA A 35 -13.93 34.65 -6.33
C ALA A 35 -14.27 33.96 -5.00
N ASP A 36 -13.29 33.99 -4.10
CA ASP A 36 -13.27 33.44 -2.77
C ASP A 36 -14.11 34.32 -1.81
N ASP A 37 -15.18 33.77 -1.24
CA ASP A 37 -15.95 34.45 -0.20
C ASP A 37 -16.54 33.46 0.83
N GLY A 38 -15.90 33.42 2.00
CA GLY A 38 -16.59 33.59 3.28
C GLY A 38 -17.45 32.44 3.83
N PHE A 39 -16.82 31.35 4.29
CA PHE A 39 -17.51 30.38 5.15
C PHE A 39 -17.50 30.82 6.62
N LYS A 40 -18.64 31.39 7.08
CA LYS A 40 -18.88 31.76 8.48
C LYS A 40 -19.25 30.55 9.34
N ARG A 41 -18.77 30.62 10.58
CA ARG A 41 -18.80 29.63 11.67
C ARG A 41 -20.23 29.24 12.10
N CYS A 42 -20.48 27.94 12.26
CA CYS A 42 -21.54 27.41 13.12
C CYS A 42 -20.90 26.76 14.35
N ALA A 43 -21.05 27.40 15.51
CA ALA A 43 -20.60 26.89 16.80
C ALA A 43 -21.67 25.94 17.37
N ALA A 44 -21.34 24.66 17.54
CA ALA A 44 -22.20 23.68 18.21
C ALA A 44 -21.72 23.42 19.65
N ARG A 45 -22.71 23.38 20.56
CA ARG A 45 -22.62 23.28 22.02
C ARG A 45 -21.98 21.95 22.47
N ARG A 46 -21.10 22.03 23.47
CA ARG A 46 -20.58 20.88 24.24
C ARG A 46 -21.67 20.36 25.20
N GLY A 47 -22.11 19.13 25.01
CA GLY A 47 -22.88 18.36 26.00
C GLY A 47 -21.96 17.36 26.70
N ALA A 48 -21.92 17.39 28.03
CA ALA A 48 -21.15 16.48 28.86
C ALA A 48 -21.79 15.08 28.87
N LEU A 49 -21.02 14.04 28.53
CA LEU A 49 -21.40 12.65 28.74
C LEU A 49 -20.74 12.13 30.03
N SER A 50 -21.57 11.76 31.00
CA SER A 50 -21.15 10.99 32.17
C SER A 50 -20.87 9.54 31.76
N ALA A 51 -19.63 9.08 31.96
CA ALA A 51 -19.25 7.68 31.77
C ALA A 51 -19.56 6.88 33.05
N LEU A 52 -20.42 5.86 32.91
CA LEU A 52 -20.71 4.87 33.93
C LEU A 52 -19.70 3.72 33.76
N LEU A 53 -18.75 3.59 34.69
CA LEU A 53 -17.78 2.49 34.74
C LEU A 53 -18.41 1.27 35.42
N CYS A 54 -18.77 0.25 34.64
CA CYS A 54 -19.05 -1.09 35.17
C CYS A 54 -17.77 -1.93 35.10
N PHE A 55 -17.17 -2.20 36.27
CA PHE A 55 -16.15 -3.23 36.43
C PHE A 55 -16.83 -4.61 36.48
N MET A 56 -16.70 -5.38 35.41
CA MET A 56 -17.00 -6.81 35.43
C MET A 56 -15.71 -7.58 35.67
N ALA A 57 -15.59 -8.19 36.85
CA ALA A 57 -14.53 -9.13 37.18
C ALA A 57 -14.71 -10.41 36.34
N VAL A 58 -13.74 -10.72 35.48
CA VAL A 58 -13.70 -11.98 34.74
C VAL A 58 -12.84 -12.98 35.52
N PRO A 59 -13.28 -14.24 35.70
CA PRO A 59 -12.49 -15.26 36.38
C PRO A 59 -11.27 -15.67 35.53
N SER A 60 -10.10 -15.66 36.14
CA SER A 60 -8.84 -16.14 35.59
C SER A 60 -8.91 -17.64 35.26
N LEU A 61 -8.89 -17.98 33.97
CA LEU A 61 -8.67 -19.33 33.49
C LEU A 61 -7.33 -19.41 32.74
N ILE A 62 -6.36 -20.01 33.42
CA ILE A 62 -5.28 -20.90 32.95
C ILE A 62 -4.77 -20.61 31.52
N LEU A 63 -3.66 -19.86 31.43
CA LEU A 63 -2.78 -19.85 30.26
C LEU A 63 -1.54 -20.69 30.62
N SER A 64 -1.47 -21.90 30.10
CA SER A 64 -0.25 -22.72 30.11
C SER A 64 -0.05 -23.34 28.73
N TYR A 65 1.21 -23.35 28.29
CA TYR A 65 1.75 -23.86 27.02
C TYR A 65 1.81 -22.90 25.83
N PHE A 66 2.82 -22.02 25.84
CA PHE A 66 3.69 -21.87 24.67
C PHE A 66 5.14 -22.03 25.13
N GLN A 67 5.67 -23.25 24.99
CA GLN A 67 7.11 -23.47 25.03
C GLN A 67 7.71 -22.78 23.80
N GLY A 68 8.43 -21.69 24.05
CA GLY A 68 9.17 -20.95 23.05
C GLY A 68 10.19 -21.87 22.39
N ALA A 69 9.89 -22.31 21.18
CA ALA A 69 10.93 -22.68 20.24
C ALA A 69 11.73 -21.40 19.98
N ALA A 70 12.92 -21.31 20.58
CA ALA A 70 13.90 -20.31 20.20
C ALA A 70 14.20 -20.54 18.71
N ALA A 71 13.53 -19.78 17.85
CA ALA A 71 13.83 -19.75 16.42
C ALA A 71 15.27 -19.27 16.31
N ALA A 72 16.18 -20.22 16.06
CA ALA A 72 17.56 -19.92 15.71
C ALA A 72 17.50 -18.92 14.55
N THR A 73 17.78 -17.67 14.87
CA THR A 73 17.75 -16.56 13.93
C THR A 73 18.99 -16.73 13.07
N SER A 74 18.92 -17.64 12.12
CA SER A 74 19.82 -17.72 10.99
C SER A 74 19.59 -16.43 10.21
N SER A 75 20.26 -15.36 10.64
CA SER A 75 20.50 -14.21 9.77
C SER A 75 21.41 -14.76 8.67
N ASN A 76 20.81 -15.36 7.65
CA ASN A 76 21.50 -15.68 6.42
C ASN A 76 21.82 -14.34 5.77
N THR A 77 22.88 -13.71 6.28
CA THR A 77 23.49 -12.51 5.76
C THR A 77 23.95 -12.85 4.36
N ARG A 78 23.11 -12.52 3.39
CA ARG A 78 23.34 -12.77 1.98
C ARG A 78 23.89 -11.50 1.37
N THR A 79 24.88 -11.64 0.49
CA THR A 79 25.27 -10.56 -0.40
C THR A 79 24.67 -10.78 -1.79
N CYS A 80 24.33 -9.69 -2.46
CA CYS A 80 23.77 -9.67 -3.80
C CYS A 80 24.58 -8.70 -4.66
N SER A 81 25.05 -9.13 -5.83
CA SER A 81 25.60 -8.25 -6.89
C SER A 81 24.56 -7.86 -7.93
N SER A 82 23.39 -8.53 -7.91
CA SER A 82 22.23 -8.21 -8.72
C SER A 82 20.95 -8.62 -8.00
N ILE A 83 19.85 -7.94 -8.32
CA ILE A 83 18.50 -8.22 -7.80
C ILE A 83 17.55 -8.32 -8.99
N THR A 84 16.84 -9.43 -9.12
CA THR A 84 15.84 -9.63 -10.18
C THR A 84 14.46 -9.82 -9.59
N TYR A 85 13.51 -9.03 -10.09
CA TYR A 85 12.08 -9.21 -9.88
C TYR A 85 11.49 -9.95 -11.07
N ALA A 86 10.87 -11.10 -10.81
CA ALA A 86 10.20 -11.88 -11.84
C ALA A 86 8.81 -11.29 -12.12
N ALA A 87 8.57 -10.91 -13.36
CA ALA A 87 7.28 -10.40 -13.81
C ALA A 87 6.29 -11.56 -14.07
N PRO A 88 5.04 -11.48 -13.59
CA PRO A 88 3.98 -12.44 -13.90
C PRO A 88 3.77 -12.72 -15.39
N SER A 89 3.92 -11.71 -16.24
CA SER A 89 3.80 -11.86 -17.70
C SER A 89 5.00 -12.50 -18.40
N GLY A 90 6.04 -12.85 -17.64
CA GLY A 90 7.18 -13.65 -18.08
C GLY A 90 8.52 -12.91 -18.13
N PRO A 91 9.63 -13.64 -18.40
CA PRO A 91 10.99 -13.14 -18.19
C PRO A 91 11.38 -11.87 -18.96
N ARG A 92 10.75 -11.64 -20.12
CA ARG A 92 10.98 -10.43 -20.95
C ARG A 92 10.65 -9.12 -20.23
N ASN A 93 9.80 -9.20 -19.20
CA ASN A 93 9.33 -8.06 -18.41
C ASN A 93 9.96 -8.04 -17.01
N ASN A 94 10.93 -8.91 -16.73
CA ASN A 94 11.65 -8.89 -15.46
C ASN A 94 12.40 -7.57 -15.28
N ILE A 95 12.44 -7.10 -14.04
CA ILE A 95 13.28 -5.96 -13.66
C ILE A 95 14.55 -6.50 -13.01
N THR A 96 15.73 -6.08 -13.48
CA THR A 96 17.01 -6.46 -12.88
C THR A 96 17.85 -5.24 -12.54
N TYR A 97 18.20 -5.09 -11.26
CA TYR A 97 19.17 -4.10 -10.79
C TYR A 97 20.57 -4.74 -10.78
N ILE A 98 21.53 -4.12 -11.46
CA ILE A 98 22.93 -4.56 -11.52
C ILE A 98 23.76 -3.58 -10.70
N LEU A 99 24.45 -4.11 -9.69
CA LEU A 99 25.21 -3.34 -8.72
C LEU A 99 26.69 -3.30 -9.10
N ASP A 100 27.43 -2.30 -8.64
CA ASP A 100 28.89 -2.21 -8.88
C ASP A 100 29.68 -3.31 -8.17
N LYS A 101 29.16 -3.80 -7.04
CA LYS A 101 29.71 -4.90 -6.26
C LYS A 101 28.60 -5.64 -5.51
N ALA A 102 28.97 -6.64 -4.73
CA ALA A 102 28.03 -7.34 -3.88
C ALA A 102 27.75 -6.52 -2.60
N TYR A 103 26.48 -6.27 -2.30
CA TYR A 103 26.03 -5.60 -1.07
C TYR A 103 25.22 -6.57 -0.21
N LEU A 104 25.14 -6.31 1.09
CA LEU A 104 24.19 -7.01 1.96
C LEU A 104 22.77 -6.80 1.44
N CYS A 105 22.00 -7.89 1.36
CA CYS A 105 20.65 -7.88 0.81
C CYS A 105 19.70 -8.77 1.59
N GLY A 106 18.41 -8.47 1.48
CA GLY A 106 17.33 -9.28 2.04
C GLY A 106 15.99 -8.91 1.44
N GLN A 107 14.92 -9.53 1.97
CA GLN A 107 13.55 -9.23 1.56
C GLN A 107 12.71 -8.82 2.78
N PHE A 108 11.81 -7.87 2.56
CA PHE A 108 10.77 -7.48 3.51
C PHE A 108 9.68 -8.55 3.60
N ALA A 109 8.75 -8.38 4.54
CA ALA A 109 7.62 -9.28 4.76
C ALA A 109 6.73 -9.47 3.51
N ASN A 110 6.67 -8.48 2.62
CA ASN A 110 5.92 -8.55 1.37
C ASN A 110 6.71 -9.18 0.20
N GLY A 111 7.99 -9.50 0.41
CA GLY A 111 8.90 -10.08 -0.59
C GLY A 111 9.69 -9.06 -1.42
N ASP A 112 9.49 -7.76 -1.24
CA ASP A 112 10.31 -6.75 -1.92
C ASP A 112 11.74 -6.75 -1.37
N TRP A 113 12.71 -6.44 -2.23
CA TRP A 113 14.12 -6.48 -1.87
C TRP A 113 14.59 -5.17 -1.22
N PHE A 114 15.56 -5.33 -0.33
CA PHE A 114 16.40 -4.23 0.13
C PHE A 114 17.88 -4.56 0.03
N LEU A 115 18.68 -3.50 0.02
CA LEU A 115 20.14 -3.50 0.08
C LEU A 115 20.62 -2.65 1.27
N VAL A 116 21.81 -2.96 1.78
CA VAL A 116 22.48 -2.20 2.84
C VAL A 116 23.89 -1.86 2.37
N PRO A 117 24.31 -0.58 2.38
CA PRO A 117 25.67 -0.18 2.05
C PRO A 117 26.67 -0.72 3.09
N ASP A 118 27.95 -0.82 2.71
CA ASP A 118 28.99 -1.33 3.62
C ASP A 118 29.26 -0.42 4.82
N GLN A 119 28.92 0.87 4.68
CA GLN A 119 29.07 1.91 5.71
C GLN A 119 27.72 2.58 5.93
N ALA A 120 27.43 2.98 7.18
CA ALA A 120 26.13 3.54 7.55
C ALA A 120 25.77 4.84 6.80
N ASP A 121 26.79 5.63 6.42
CA ASP A 121 26.71 6.85 5.61
C ASP A 121 27.08 6.63 4.13
N GLY A 122 27.32 5.36 3.75
CA GLY A 122 27.65 4.97 2.39
C GLY A 122 26.45 4.95 1.46
N ALA A 123 26.72 4.55 0.23
CA ALA A 123 25.72 4.37 -0.81
C ALA A 123 25.85 3.01 -1.48
N VAL A 124 24.75 2.56 -2.07
CA VAL A 124 24.71 1.45 -3.01
C VAL A 124 24.82 2.03 -4.41
N VAL A 125 25.81 1.62 -5.19
CA VAL A 125 25.95 2.07 -6.58
C VAL A 125 25.27 1.08 -7.52
N ILE A 126 24.33 1.59 -8.30
CA ILE A 126 23.59 0.84 -9.31
C ILE A 126 24.16 1.22 -10.67
N ASN A 127 24.76 0.25 -11.35
CA ASN A 127 25.39 0.46 -12.65
C ASN A 127 24.39 0.39 -13.81
N ALA A 128 23.40 -0.51 -13.72
CA ALA A 128 22.40 -0.71 -14.75
C ALA A 128 21.06 -1.17 -14.13
N ILE A 129 19.95 -0.82 -14.80
CA ILE A 129 18.61 -1.28 -14.43
C ILE A 129 17.91 -1.77 -15.69
N LEU A 130 17.79 -3.09 -15.82
CA LEU A 130 17.17 -3.76 -16.97
C LEU A 130 15.65 -3.90 -16.78
N PRO A 131 14.85 -3.84 -17.87
CA PRO A 131 15.24 -3.39 -19.20
C PRO A 131 15.70 -1.92 -19.18
N ASP A 132 16.69 -1.57 -20.00
CA ASP A 132 17.24 -0.21 -20.00
C ASP A 132 16.17 0.84 -20.33
N TYR A 133 16.36 2.03 -19.77
CA TYR A 133 15.58 3.20 -20.18
C TYR A 133 15.89 3.52 -21.65
N SER A 134 14.84 3.62 -22.47
CA SER A 134 14.98 3.75 -23.93
C SER A 134 15.18 5.19 -24.43
N GLY A 135 15.31 6.16 -23.51
CA GLY A 135 15.17 7.58 -23.83
C GLY A 135 13.71 8.07 -23.82
N GLN A 136 12.75 7.16 -23.62
CA GLN A 136 11.31 7.48 -23.64
C GLN A 136 10.48 6.58 -22.71
N THR A 137 10.87 5.33 -22.51
CA THR A 137 10.08 4.30 -21.81
C THR A 137 11.00 3.42 -20.96
N ASN A 138 10.41 2.57 -20.10
CA ASN A 138 11.13 1.76 -19.13
C ASN A 138 12.00 2.61 -18.20
N GLY A 139 11.50 3.76 -17.77
CA GLY A 139 12.20 4.65 -16.87
C GLY A 139 12.05 4.27 -15.40
N TRP A 140 12.59 5.08 -14.51
CA TRP A 140 12.63 4.81 -13.07
C TRP A 140 12.79 6.11 -12.26
N ASP A 141 12.33 6.11 -11.02
CA ASP A 141 12.49 7.24 -10.09
C ASP A 141 13.18 6.80 -8.79
N ALA A 142 13.90 7.73 -8.17
CA ALA A 142 14.41 7.61 -6.81
C ALA A 142 13.62 8.53 -5.89
N ASN A 143 13.02 7.97 -4.83
CA ASN A 143 12.19 8.69 -3.86
C ASN A 143 11.27 9.74 -4.51
N PRO A 144 10.39 9.35 -5.45
CA PRO A 144 9.48 10.30 -6.05
C PRO A 144 8.66 11.00 -4.96
N ASP A 145 8.66 12.34 -4.99
CA ASP A 145 7.89 13.20 -4.09
C ASP A 145 6.83 13.92 -4.91
N ILE A 146 5.57 13.56 -4.65
CA ILE A 146 4.42 14.09 -5.38
C ILE A 146 3.81 15.33 -4.75
N ARG A 147 4.26 15.71 -3.55
CA ARG A 147 3.71 16.89 -2.86
C ARG A 147 4.11 18.18 -3.55
N ASP A 148 5.31 18.18 -4.14
CA ASP A 148 5.88 19.36 -4.78
C ASP A 148 5.83 19.29 -6.32
N HIS A 149 5.71 18.09 -6.90
CA HIS A 149 5.90 17.90 -8.33
C HIS A 149 5.05 16.77 -8.94
N TYR A 150 4.40 17.06 -10.06
CA TYR A 150 3.63 16.10 -10.87
C TYR A 150 4.52 15.23 -11.77
N TYR A 151 5.84 15.35 -11.68
CA TYR A 151 6.74 14.72 -12.64
C TYR A 151 6.96 13.25 -12.34
N GLN A 152 6.96 12.43 -13.40
CA GLN A 152 7.34 11.02 -13.35
C GLN A 152 8.41 10.74 -14.39
N SER A 153 9.24 9.74 -14.11
CA SER A 153 10.38 9.39 -14.96
C SER A 153 10.29 7.98 -15.53
N TRP A 154 9.09 7.42 -15.69
CA TRP A 154 8.83 6.03 -16.10
C TRP A 154 8.53 5.88 -17.58
N ASP A 155 7.66 6.74 -18.11
CA ASP A 155 7.20 6.63 -19.49
C ASP A 155 6.72 7.97 -20.03
N GLN A 156 7.30 8.45 -21.12
CA GLN A 156 6.96 9.76 -21.69
C GLN A 156 5.51 9.91 -22.13
N ARG A 157 4.80 8.79 -22.34
CA ARG A 157 3.40 8.76 -22.76
C ARG A 157 2.47 9.06 -21.58
N LEU A 158 2.98 8.93 -20.36
CA LEU A 158 2.34 9.38 -19.14
C LEU A 158 2.71 10.86 -18.97
N GLY A 159 1.71 11.73 -18.79
CA GLY A 159 1.94 13.17 -18.68
C GLY A 159 3.01 13.54 -17.66
N HIS A 160 3.54 14.76 -17.77
CA HIS A 160 4.58 15.28 -16.86
C HIS A 160 5.85 14.42 -16.81
N PHE A 161 6.29 13.93 -17.96
CA PHE A 161 7.53 13.18 -18.05
C PHE A 161 8.76 14.04 -17.75
N ARG A 162 9.73 13.46 -17.05
CA ARG A 162 11.11 13.94 -16.97
C ARG A 162 12.08 12.77 -17.16
N GLU A 163 13.30 13.08 -17.56
CA GLU A 163 14.35 12.08 -17.65
C GLU A 163 14.66 11.46 -16.27
N PRO A 164 14.86 10.12 -16.19
CA PRO A 164 15.24 9.46 -14.94
C PRO A 164 16.66 9.86 -14.51
N PRO A 165 17.05 9.61 -13.25
CA PRO A 165 18.43 9.85 -12.82
C PRO A 165 19.44 9.08 -13.69
N THR A 166 20.63 9.66 -13.87
CA THR A 166 21.69 9.04 -14.66
C THR A 166 22.32 7.86 -13.94
N LEU A 167 22.64 6.80 -14.68
CA LEU A 167 23.45 5.69 -14.20
C LEU A 167 24.94 5.90 -14.55
N PRO A 168 25.89 5.45 -13.71
CA PRO A 168 25.68 4.77 -12.43
C PRO A 168 25.08 5.71 -11.37
N TYR A 169 24.12 5.20 -10.60
CA TYR A 169 23.41 5.98 -9.58
C TYR A 169 23.83 5.56 -8.18
N SER A 170 24.20 6.55 -7.36
CA SER A 170 24.60 6.37 -5.96
C SER A 170 23.39 6.54 -5.04
N ALA A 171 22.80 5.43 -4.60
CA ALA A 171 21.62 5.42 -3.73
C ALA A 171 22.02 5.35 -2.25
N VAL A 172 21.77 6.43 -1.51
CA VAL A 172 22.03 6.49 -0.06
C VAL A 172 20.94 5.76 0.74
N ALA A 173 21.20 5.53 2.03
CA ALA A 173 20.20 5.01 2.96
C ALA A 173 18.90 5.84 2.95
N GLY A 174 17.75 5.17 2.96
CA GLY A 174 16.43 5.80 2.84
C GLY A 174 15.99 6.04 1.38
N THR A 175 16.69 5.47 0.40
CA THR A 175 16.28 5.56 -1.01
C THR A 175 15.39 4.39 -1.41
N SER A 176 14.19 4.68 -1.91
CA SER A 176 13.34 3.75 -2.64
C SER A 176 13.44 4.04 -4.13
N ILE A 177 13.73 3.01 -4.92
CA ILE A 177 13.94 3.10 -6.36
C ILE A 177 12.81 2.33 -7.02
N ILE A 178 11.99 3.06 -7.77
CA ILE A 178 10.83 2.51 -8.46
C ILE A 178 11.20 2.38 -9.93
N LYS A 179 11.28 1.14 -10.42
CA LYS A 179 11.47 0.84 -11.83
C LYS A 179 10.17 0.36 -12.44
N VAL A 180 9.90 0.83 -13.65
CA VAL A 180 8.75 0.40 -14.46
C VAL A 180 9.25 -0.25 -15.75
N VAL A 181 8.53 -1.27 -16.20
CA VAL A 181 8.59 -1.81 -17.55
C VAL A 181 7.36 -1.35 -18.29
N SER A 182 7.55 -0.62 -19.37
CA SER A 182 6.50 -0.09 -20.22
C SER A 182 5.95 -1.16 -21.15
N MET A 183 4.65 -1.09 -21.45
CA MET A 183 4.04 -1.86 -22.52
C MET A 183 4.49 -1.30 -23.88
N ALA A 184 4.67 -2.17 -24.87
CA ALA A 184 4.99 -1.75 -26.25
C ALA A 184 3.93 -0.77 -26.78
N ASN A 185 2.65 -1.10 -26.58
CA ASN A 185 1.52 -0.22 -26.84
C ASN A 185 0.78 0.00 -25.53
N CYS A 186 0.48 1.26 -25.19
CA CYS A 186 -0.44 1.52 -24.09
C CYS A 186 -1.77 0.83 -24.40
N ALA A 187 -2.25 0.01 -23.46
CA ALA A 187 -3.64 -0.38 -23.48
C ALA A 187 -4.50 0.86 -23.21
N ALA A 188 -5.81 0.77 -23.46
CA ALA A 188 -6.76 1.86 -23.19
C ALA A 188 -6.72 2.40 -21.74
N THR A 189 -6.04 1.69 -20.84
CA THR A 189 -6.12 1.83 -19.38
C THR A 189 -4.78 1.62 -18.66
N THR A 190 -3.66 1.40 -19.35
CA THR A 190 -2.31 1.38 -18.74
C THR A 190 -1.21 1.41 -19.80
N CYS A 191 -0.12 2.12 -19.53
CA CYS A 191 1.11 2.07 -20.32
C CYS A 191 2.19 1.22 -19.63
N GLU A 192 1.94 0.72 -18.44
CA GLU A 192 2.89 0.02 -17.59
C GLU A 192 2.57 -1.48 -17.56
N GLN A 193 3.57 -2.31 -17.85
CA GLN A 193 3.45 -3.76 -17.76
C GLN A 193 3.75 -4.24 -16.34
N PHE A 194 4.87 -3.83 -15.76
CA PHE A 194 5.37 -4.31 -14.47
C PHE A 194 6.11 -3.21 -13.73
N ALA A 195 6.03 -3.17 -12.40
CA ALA A 195 6.82 -2.26 -11.59
C ALA A 195 7.33 -2.93 -10.32
N ALA A 196 8.52 -2.54 -9.87
CA ALA A 196 9.15 -3.07 -8.67
C ALA A 196 9.88 -1.97 -7.89
N VAL A 197 9.93 -2.12 -6.57
CA VAL A 197 10.57 -1.15 -5.67
C VAL A 197 11.78 -1.79 -5.00
N LEU A 198 12.98 -1.28 -5.29
CA LEU A 198 14.19 -1.62 -4.55
C LEU A 198 14.44 -0.59 -3.46
N THR A 199 14.69 -1.01 -2.22
CA THR A 199 14.96 -0.08 -1.11
C THR A 199 16.40 -0.18 -0.62
N VAL A 200 17.06 0.95 -0.37
CA VAL A 200 18.36 1.02 0.31
C VAL A 200 18.14 1.43 1.77
N LEU A 201 18.55 0.58 2.70
CA LEU A 201 18.45 0.81 4.13
C LEU A 201 19.82 1.15 4.70
N GLY A 202 19.87 1.96 5.77
CA GLY A 202 21.14 2.25 6.47
C GLY A 202 21.67 1.08 7.32
N ALA A 203 20.81 0.12 7.65
CA ALA A 203 21.17 -1.08 8.39
C ALA A 203 20.19 -2.23 8.07
N MET A 204 20.64 -3.47 8.31
CA MET A 204 19.78 -4.66 8.22
C MET A 204 18.69 -4.59 9.30
N PRO A 205 17.39 -4.76 8.96
CA PRO A 205 16.34 -4.90 9.96
C PRO A 205 16.60 -6.10 10.87
N ALA A 206 16.28 -5.99 12.16
CA ALA A 206 16.45 -7.11 13.11
C ALA A 206 15.58 -8.33 12.73
N SER A 207 14.45 -8.11 12.06
CA SER A 207 13.56 -9.17 11.60
C SER A 207 12.97 -8.81 10.22
N PRO A 208 13.74 -9.00 9.14
CA PRO A 208 13.30 -8.58 7.79
C PRO A 208 11.99 -9.23 7.36
N GLN A 209 11.76 -10.48 7.76
CA GLN A 209 10.56 -11.26 7.44
C GLN A 209 9.28 -10.74 8.10
N THR A 210 9.40 -9.92 9.15
CA THR A 210 8.28 -9.23 9.80
C THR A 210 8.35 -7.73 9.59
N THR A 211 9.28 -7.21 8.79
CA THR A 211 9.41 -5.78 8.53
C THR A 211 8.71 -5.43 7.22
N PHE A 212 7.82 -4.44 7.23
CA PHE A 212 7.27 -3.86 6.01
C PHE A 212 8.34 -3.06 5.26
N ARG A 213 8.22 -3.03 3.92
CA ARG A 213 8.99 -2.06 3.14
C ARG A 213 8.55 -0.65 3.56
N PRO A 214 9.47 0.32 3.74
CA PRO A 214 9.07 1.71 3.95
C PRO A 214 8.31 2.23 2.71
N PRO A 215 7.57 3.35 2.82
CA PRO A 215 6.85 3.90 1.67
C PRO A 215 7.78 4.11 0.47
N ALA A 216 7.30 3.79 -0.73
CA ALA A 216 8.08 3.98 -1.96
C ALA A 216 8.31 5.48 -2.25
N HIS A 217 7.40 6.33 -1.79
CA HIS A 217 7.36 7.76 -2.03
C HIS A 217 7.96 8.57 -0.88
N GLY A 218 8.33 9.82 -1.19
CA GLY A 218 8.75 10.81 -0.20
C GLY A 218 10.07 10.49 0.52
N ALA A 219 10.46 11.42 1.39
CA ALA A 219 11.71 11.32 2.17
C ALA A 219 11.55 10.61 3.52
N ILE A 220 10.31 10.47 4.01
CA ILE A 220 10.03 9.86 5.32
C ILE A 220 9.90 8.34 5.15
N LYS A 221 10.88 7.60 5.65
CA LYS A 221 11.00 6.14 5.46
C LYS A 221 10.92 5.33 6.76
N PRO A 222 9.80 5.37 7.51
CA PRO A 222 9.64 4.59 8.72
C PRO A 222 9.58 3.09 8.38
N LEU A 223 10.14 2.27 9.27
CA LEU A 223 9.99 0.83 9.23
C LEU A 223 8.89 0.43 10.21
N PHE A 224 7.94 -0.37 9.72
CA PHE A 224 6.86 -0.94 10.53
C PHE A 224 7.03 -2.46 10.63
N SER A 225 6.52 -3.06 11.70
CA SER A 225 6.48 -4.52 11.85
C SER A 225 5.09 -5.08 11.56
N THR A 226 5.03 -6.24 10.91
CA THR A 226 3.83 -7.07 10.76
C THR A 226 3.31 -7.58 12.09
N ASP A 227 4.12 -7.58 13.14
CA ASP A 227 3.70 -7.97 14.50
C ASP A 227 2.70 -6.97 15.10
N LEU A 228 2.59 -5.77 14.52
CA LEU A 228 1.56 -4.79 14.88
C LEU A 228 0.18 -5.11 14.27
N LEU A 229 0.12 -6.05 13.32
CA LEU A 229 -1.13 -6.47 12.70
C LEU A 229 -1.98 -7.28 13.69
N ARG A 230 -3.23 -6.87 13.88
CA ARG A 230 -4.18 -7.55 14.76
C ARG A 230 -5.10 -8.46 13.96
N LEU A 231 -4.60 -9.63 13.53
CA LEU A 231 -5.41 -10.57 12.74
C LEU A 231 -6.71 -10.99 13.45
N ALA A 232 -6.69 -11.10 14.77
CA ALA A 232 -7.88 -11.43 15.57
C ALA A 232 -8.95 -10.31 15.59
N ALA A 233 -8.62 -9.10 15.12
CA ALA A 233 -9.58 -8.01 14.98
C ALA A 233 -10.32 -8.05 13.63
N LEU A 234 -9.88 -8.87 12.68
CA LEU A 234 -10.61 -9.08 11.43
C LEU A 234 -11.91 -9.85 11.71
N PRO A 235 -13.03 -9.49 11.10
CA PRO A 235 -14.22 -10.33 11.07
C PRO A 235 -13.90 -11.75 10.56
N SER A 236 -14.76 -12.70 10.92
CA SER A 236 -14.64 -14.10 10.53
C SER A 236 -16.00 -14.61 10.08
N TYR A 237 -16.47 -14.11 8.96
CA TYR A 237 -17.73 -14.54 8.36
C TYR A 237 -17.56 -15.91 7.69
N PRO A 238 -18.57 -16.80 7.74
CA PRO A 238 -18.50 -18.09 7.08
C PRO A 238 -18.22 -17.94 5.58
N SER A 239 -17.18 -18.58 5.06
CA SER A 239 -16.85 -18.60 3.63
C SER A 239 -17.99 -19.16 2.75
N THR A 240 -18.95 -19.89 3.35
CA THR A 240 -20.17 -20.37 2.69
C THR A 240 -21.25 -19.31 2.48
N CYS A 241 -21.21 -18.19 3.22
CA CYS A 241 -22.25 -17.15 3.14
C CYS A 241 -22.16 -16.31 1.85
N CYS A 242 -21.02 -16.36 1.19
CA CYS A 242 -20.76 -15.70 -0.07
C CYS A 242 -20.03 -16.73 -0.93
N PRO A 243 -20.62 -17.29 -2.01
CA PRO A 243 -19.84 -18.00 -3.02
C PRO A 243 -18.91 -16.97 -3.69
N SER A 244 -17.85 -16.59 -3.00
CA SER A 244 -16.96 -15.53 -3.39
C SER A 244 -16.11 -16.04 -4.54
N ARG A 245 -16.09 -15.29 -5.64
CA ARG A 245 -15.14 -15.54 -6.73
C ARG A 245 -13.69 -15.34 -6.30
N ILE A 246 -13.47 -14.73 -5.13
CA ILE A 246 -12.16 -14.48 -4.56
C ILE A 246 -11.76 -15.58 -3.57
N ASN A 247 -10.51 -16.01 -3.67
CA ASN A 247 -9.81 -16.87 -2.73
C ASN A 247 -8.46 -16.21 -2.35
N SER A 248 -7.69 -16.83 -1.46
CA SER A 248 -6.40 -16.31 -1.00
C SER A 248 -5.43 -15.99 -2.14
N ALA A 249 -5.36 -16.83 -3.16
CA ALA A 249 -4.45 -16.64 -4.30
C ALA A 249 -4.85 -15.43 -5.15
N ILE A 250 -6.14 -15.25 -5.44
CA ILE A 250 -6.65 -14.10 -6.19
C ILE A 250 -6.51 -12.81 -5.35
N ALA A 251 -6.83 -12.87 -4.06
CA ALA A 251 -6.69 -11.73 -3.15
C ALA A 251 -5.23 -11.29 -3.02
N LEU A 252 -4.31 -12.26 -2.91
CA LEU A 252 -2.87 -11.98 -2.90
C LEU A 252 -2.43 -11.41 -4.24
N ALA A 253 -2.81 -12.01 -5.37
CA ALA A 253 -2.40 -11.53 -6.69
C ALA A 253 -2.85 -10.07 -6.96
N ARG A 254 -4.01 -9.67 -6.42
CA ARG A 254 -4.50 -8.29 -6.54
C ARG A 254 -3.79 -7.33 -5.60
N SER A 255 -3.50 -7.74 -4.37
CA SER A 255 -2.87 -6.88 -3.35
C SER A 255 -1.35 -6.83 -3.44
N LYS A 256 -0.73 -7.84 -4.06
CA LYS A 256 0.71 -7.97 -4.18
C LYS A 256 1.24 -7.10 -5.32
N GLY A 257 2.36 -6.44 -5.05
CA GLY A 257 3.06 -5.63 -6.03
C GLY A 257 2.85 -4.15 -5.78
N PHE A 258 3.76 -3.34 -6.32
CA PHE A 258 3.69 -1.90 -6.20
C PHE A 258 2.57 -1.37 -7.09
N ARG A 259 1.56 -0.71 -6.49
CA ARG A 259 0.52 -0.04 -7.27
C ARG A 259 0.80 1.44 -7.34
N ASN A 260 1.16 1.86 -8.54
CA ASN A 260 1.52 3.22 -8.85
C ASN A 260 0.26 4.08 -9.06
N ASN A 261 -0.46 4.32 -7.96
CA ASN A 261 -1.80 4.93 -7.99
C ASN A 261 -1.80 6.41 -7.57
N TYR A 262 -0.64 7.05 -7.58
CA TYR A 262 -0.41 8.32 -6.90
C TYR A 262 -0.02 9.41 -7.91
N SER A 263 -0.83 9.58 -8.96
CA SER A 263 -0.80 10.82 -9.76
C SER A 263 -1.88 11.75 -9.25
N PRO A 264 -1.55 12.98 -8.80
CA PRO A 264 -2.55 13.96 -8.43
C PRO A 264 -3.36 14.46 -9.63
N ASP A 265 -2.89 14.24 -10.86
CA ASP A 265 -3.73 14.36 -12.05
C ASP A 265 -4.53 13.08 -12.27
N THR A 266 -5.83 13.18 -11.98
CA THR A 266 -6.77 12.09 -12.13
C THR A 266 -6.70 11.44 -13.50
N VAL A 267 -6.43 12.18 -14.60
CA VAL A 267 -6.48 11.66 -15.99
C VAL A 267 -5.27 10.79 -16.35
N TRP A 268 -4.10 11.06 -15.77
CA TRP A 268 -2.90 10.27 -16.06
C TRP A 268 -2.69 9.12 -15.09
N GLY A 269 -3.21 9.22 -13.87
CA GLY A 269 -3.21 8.12 -12.90
C GLY A 269 -3.78 6.82 -13.46
N TYR A 270 -4.79 6.92 -14.35
CA TYR A 270 -5.35 5.79 -15.09
C TYR A 270 -4.27 4.92 -15.73
N TYR A 271 -3.25 5.54 -16.31
CA TYR A 271 -2.29 4.84 -17.15
C TYR A 271 -1.08 4.30 -16.40
N MET A 272 -0.95 4.63 -15.12
CA MET A 272 0.23 4.36 -14.29
C MET A 272 0.13 3.04 -13.53
N VAL A 273 -1.01 2.34 -13.52
CA VAL A 273 -1.12 1.07 -12.78
C VAL A 273 -0.51 -0.09 -13.59
N PRO A 274 0.56 -0.76 -13.12
CA PRO A 274 1.20 -1.82 -13.89
C PRO A 274 0.29 -3.04 -14.01
N ALA A 275 0.04 -3.50 -15.24
CA ALA A 275 -0.90 -4.60 -15.52
C ALA A 275 -0.58 -5.89 -14.74
N ASP A 276 0.70 -6.21 -14.57
CA ASP A 276 1.16 -7.40 -13.86
C ASP A 276 0.96 -7.30 -12.34
N ASN A 277 0.96 -6.09 -11.77
CA ASN A 277 0.84 -5.88 -10.32
C ASN A 277 -0.61 -5.93 -9.84
N VAL A 278 -1.56 -6.07 -10.77
CA VAL A 278 -2.99 -6.16 -10.50
C VAL A 278 -3.67 -7.28 -11.27
N ALA A 279 -2.88 -8.11 -11.97
CA ALA A 279 -3.32 -9.24 -12.79
C ALA A 279 -4.43 -8.91 -13.81
N HIS A 280 -4.48 -7.66 -14.30
CA HIS A 280 -5.52 -7.22 -15.23
C HIS A 280 -5.09 -5.99 -16.04
N HIS A 281 -5.53 -5.93 -17.31
CA HIS A 281 -5.18 -4.83 -18.21
C HIS A 281 -6.03 -3.56 -18.04
N ARG A 282 -7.05 -3.59 -17.17
CA ARG A 282 -8.01 -2.49 -16.90
C ARG A 282 -8.15 -2.29 -15.41
N ALA A 283 -7.25 -1.49 -14.83
CA ALA A 283 -7.10 -1.35 -13.40
C ALA A 283 -7.19 0.13 -13.02
N TRP A 284 -8.37 0.74 -13.16
CA TRP A 284 -8.52 2.10 -12.64
C TRP A 284 -9.93 2.39 -12.11
N GLY A 285 -9.98 3.34 -11.18
CA GLY A 285 -11.23 3.93 -10.70
C GLY A 285 -12.09 2.84 -10.09
N GLY A 286 -13.33 2.71 -10.55
CA GLY A 286 -14.30 1.75 -10.02
C GLY A 286 -13.77 0.31 -9.96
N ASP A 287 -12.93 -0.12 -10.90
CA ASP A 287 -12.36 -1.47 -10.90
C ASP A 287 -11.38 -1.68 -9.73
N MET A 288 -10.55 -0.68 -9.43
CA MET A 288 -9.63 -0.73 -8.30
C MET A 288 -10.35 -0.71 -6.97
N TRP A 289 -11.36 0.15 -6.85
CA TRP A 289 -12.23 0.18 -5.67
C TRP A 289 -12.91 -1.18 -5.46
N LEU A 290 -13.44 -1.77 -6.52
CA LEU A 290 -14.06 -3.10 -6.45
C LEU A 290 -13.04 -4.15 -6.00
N TRP A 291 -11.80 -4.11 -6.48
CA TRP A 291 -10.78 -5.08 -6.06
C TRP A 291 -10.36 -4.90 -4.62
N ASP A 292 -10.19 -3.67 -4.16
CA ASP A 292 -9.87 -3.42 -2.76
C ASP A 292 -11.02 -3.88 -1.87
N LEU A 293 -12.28 -3.70 -2.30
CA LEU A 293 -13.45 -4.26 -1.63
C LEU A 293 -13.46 -5.80 -1.66
N GLU A 294 -13.08 -6.44 -2.77
CA GLU A 294 -13.01 -7.90 -2.85
C GLU A 294 -11.89 -8.45 -1.95
N VAL A 295 -10.70 -7.81 -1.91
CA VAL A 295 -9.58 -8.17 -1.01
C VAL A 295 -9.98 -7.99 0.45
N LEU A 296 -10.61 -6.86 0.80
CA LEU A 296 -11.16 -6.64 2.14
C LEU A 296 -12.23 -7.68 2.48
N GLY A 297 -13.12 -7.98 1.54
CA GLY A 297 -14.13 -9.03 1.68
C GLY A 297 -13.51 -10.38 1.98
N TYR A 298 -12.45 -10.76 1.26
CA TYR A 298 -11.67 -11.97 1.54
C TYR A 298 -11.08 -11.96 2.96
N LEU A 299 -10.48 -10.85 3.39
CA LEU A 299 -9.87 -10.74 4.73
C LEU A 299 -10.89 -10.88 5.88
N MET A 300 -12.18 -10.64 5.60
CA MET A 300 -13.28 -10.81 6.55
C MET A 300 -13.85 -12.24 6.59
N LEU A 301 -13.39 -13.15 5.72
CA LEU A 301 -13.82 -14.56 5.71
C LEU A 301 -13.11 -15.38 6.80
N ASP A 302 -13.69 -16.53 7.13
CA ASP A 302 -13.23 -17.48 8.15
C ASP A 302 -12.03 -18.36 7.72
N ASP A 303 -11.33 -17.99 6.65
CA ASP A 303 -10.06 -18.58 6.27
C ASP A 303 -9.06 -18.61 7.45
N PRO A 304 -8.20 -19.65 7.55
CA PRO A 304 -7.17 -19.71 8.58
C PRO A 304 -6.26 -18.47 8.57
N PRO A 305 -5.81 -17.96 9.75
CA PRO A 305 -4.92 -16.80 9.82
C PRO A 305 -3.67 -16.88 8.93
N ALA A 306 -3.09 -18.08 8.79
CA ALA A 306 -1.93 -18.31 7.94
C ALA A 306 -2.21 -18.05 6.45
N ALA A 307 -3.44 -18.25 5.97
CA ALA A 307 -3.84 -17.94 4.60
C ALA A 307 -4.11 -16.44 4.40
N LYS A 308 -4.62 -15.77 5.44
CA LYS A 308 -4.93 -14.32 5.41
C LYS A 308 -3.68 -13.44 5.55
N LEU A 309 -2.67 -13.89 6.30
CA LEU A 309 -1.51 -13.06 6.64
C LEU A 309 -0.79 -12.50 5.40
N PRO A 310 -0.44 -13.28 4.36
CA PRO A 310 0.22 -12.73 3.17
C PRO A 310 -0.62 -11.66 2.45
N VAL A 311 -1.94 -11.85 2.37
CA VAL A 311 -2.87 -10.89 1.76
C VAL A 311 -2.92 -9.60 2.60
N LEU A 312 -3.03 -9.73 3.92
CA LEU A 312 -3.06 -8.58 4.82
C LEU A 312 -1.75 -7.78 4.76
N VAL A 313 -0.60 -8.46 4.72
CA VAL A 313 0.71 -7.82 4.57
C VAL A 313 0.79 -7.04 3.26
N ALA A 314 0.40 -7.66 2.14
CA ALA A 314 0.40 -6.99 0.84
C ALA A 314 -0.55 -5.78 0.81
N TYR A 315 -1.75 -5.93 1.37
CA TYR A 315 -2.75 -4.86 1.44
C TYR A 315 -2.32 -3.69 2.33
N VAL A 316 -1.75 -3.96 3.50
CA VAL A 316 -1.21 -2.90 4.39
C VAL A 316 0.00 -2.22 3.77
N GLN A 317 0.86 -2.95 3.06
CA GLN A 317 1.98 -2.35 2.33
C GLN A 317 1.51 -1.31 1.30
N GLN A 318 0.43 -1.60 0.56
CA GLN A 318 -0.17 -0.63 -0.35
C GLN A 318 -0.63 0.63 0.39
N GLY A 319 -1.24 0.49 1.57
CA GLY A 319 -1.61 1.62 2.43
C GLY A 319 -0.40 2.45 2.90
N ILE A 320 0.71 1.80 3.22
CA ILE A 320 1.98 2.47 3.58
C ILE A 320 2.51 3.29 2.41
N ASP A 321 2.47 2.76 1.17
CA ASP A 321 2.90 3.49 -0.02
C ASP A 321 2.00 4.70 -0.28
N ILE A 322 0.67 4.53 -0.22
CA ILE A 322 -0.29 5.64 -0.37
C ILE A 322 -0.01 6.72 0.67
N TRP A 323 0.19 6.35 1.93
CA TRP A 323 0.50 7.29 3.01
C TRP A 323 1.78 8.09 2.74
N GLY A 324 2.85 7.45 2.26
CA GLY A 324 4.10 8.16 1.95
C GLY A 324 4.01 9.10 0.74
N GLY A 325 2.95 8.99 -0.06
CA GLY A 325 2.66 9.94 -1.14
C GLY A 325 1.85 11.16 -0.68
N LEU A 326 1.20 11.12 0.49
CA LEU A 326 0.43 12.24 1.04
C LEU A 326 1.32 13.24 1.79
#